data_AF-A0ABD5ZYR5-F1
#
_entry.id   AF-A0ABD5ZYR5-F1
#
_cell.length_a   1.000
_cell.length_b   1.000
_cell.length_c   1.000
_cell.angle_alpha   90.00
_cell.angle_beta   90.00
_cell.angle_gamma   90.00
#
_symmetry.space_group_name_H-M   'P 1'
#
loop_
_entity.id
_entity.type
_entity.pdbx_description
1 polymer ?
#
loop_
_entity_poly.entity_id
_entity_poly.type
_entity_poly.pdbx_seq_one_letter_code
_entity_poly.pdbx_strand_id
1 'polypeptide(L)'
;MSYPVTYYCPRCEAVVELEREGYLADKSVTPYPLEGWTYVGADEDVEAADGVRFVCGEDGTLRDDDASGCGEPFYLSYVRFEDGEAVEARPESEYVRLGR
;
A
#
# COMPACT_ATOMS: atom_id res chain seq x y z
N MET A 1 13.82 -13.62 5.66
CA MET A 1 12.76 -14.66 5.84
C MET A 1 11.45 -13.93 5.66
N SER A 2 10.71 -14.26 4.60
CA SER A 2 9.40 -13.69 4.35
C SER A 2 8.34 -14.35 5.24
N TYR A 3 7.28 -13.61 5.55
CA TYR A 3 6.06 -14.13 6.16
C TYR A 3 4.86 -13.41 5.53
N PRO A 4 3.70 -14.09 5.50
CA PRO A 4 2.47 -13.48 5.01
C PRO A 4 1.99 -12.40 5.99
N VAL A 5 1.68 -11.23 5.45
CA VAL A 5 1.05 -10.12 6.17
C VAL A 5 -0.21 -9.70 5.44
N THR A 6 -1.28 -9.49 6.20
CA THR A 6 -2.58 -9.11 5.63
C THR A 6 -2.85 -7.63 5.76
N TYR A 7 -3.44 -7.04 4.72
CA TYR A 7 -3.89 -5.65 4.70
C TYR A 7 -5.35 -5.57 4.25
N TYR A 8 -6.03 -4.51 4.71
CA TYR A 8 -7.42 -4.25 4.32
C TYR A 8 -7.46 -3.19 3.23
N CYS A 9 -8.27 -3.44 2.20
CA CYS A 9 -8.61 -2.41 1.23
C CYS A 9 -9.41 -1.30 1.93
N PRO A 10 -8.97 -0.04 1.91
CA PRO A 10 -9.66 1.07 2.57
C PRO A 10 -10.98 1.47 1.90
N ARG A 11 -11.35 0.83 0.78
CA ARG A 11 -12.58 1.10 0.02
C ARG A 11 -13.68 0.08 0.28
N CYS A 12 -13.35 -1.21 0.27
CA CYS A 12 -14.33 -2.31 0.37
C CYS A 12 -14.02 -3.33 1.46
N GLU A 13 -13.00 -3.10 2.28
CA GLU A 13 -12.59 -3.97 3.40
C GLU A 13 -12.12 -5.37 2.99
N ALA A 14 -11.97 -5.64 1.69
CA ALA A 14 -11.37 -6.87 1.20
C ALA A 14 -9.96 -7.06 1.77
N VAL A 15 -9.62 -8.30 2.12
CA VAL A 15 -8.33 -8.65 2.70
C VAL A 15 -7.39 -9.11 1.60
N VAL A 16 -6.22 -8.48 1.53
CA VAL A 16 -5.11 -8.93 0.70
C VAL A 16 -4.01 -9.52 1.57
N GLU A 17 -3.22 -10.43 1.00
CA GLU A 17 -2.04 -11.01 1.63
C GLU A 17 -0.79 -10.66 0.79
N LEU A 18 0.29 -10.30 1.49
CA LEU A 18 1.59 -9.99 0.89
C LEU A 18 2.68 -10.77 1.63
N GLU A 19 3.56 -11.42 0.89
CA GLU A 19 4.78 -12.01 1.44
C GLU A 19 5.89 -10.96 1.53
N ARG A 20 6.38 -10.69 2.73
CA ARG A 20 7.48 -9.71 2.94
C ARG A 20 8.32 -10.02 4.18
N GLU A 21 9.45 -9.33 4.31
CA GLU A 21 10.41 -9.53 5.40
C GLU A 21 10.11 -8.80 6.72
N GLY A 22 10.79 -9.25 7.78
CA GLY A 22 10.57 -8.97 9.21
C GLY A 22 10.71 -7.54 9.64
N TYR A 23 11.59 -6.85 8.93
CA TYR A 23 12.18 -5.60 9.37
C TYR A 23 11.43 -4.38 8.80
N LEU A 24 10.57 -4.58 7.80
CA LEU A 24 9.79 -3.50 7.19
C LEU A 24 8.66 -3.09 8.13
N ALA A 25 8.74 -1.87 8.66
CA ALA A 25 7.69 -1.29 9.48
C ALA A 25 6.61 -0.65 8.60
N ASP A 26 5.35 -0.99 8.85
CA ASP A 26 4.22 -0.36 8.16
C ASP A 26 3.98 1.04 8.72
N LYS A 27 3.80 2.01 7.81
CA LYS A 27 3.42 3.38 8.17
C LYS A 27 1.91 3.58 8.07
N SER A 28 1.31 3.22 6.93
CA SER A 28 -0.12 3.38 6.70
C SER A 28 -0.59 2.59 5.48
N VAL A 29 -1.89 2.28 5.44
CA VAL A 29 -2.60 1.81 4.25
C VAL A 29 -3.60 2.89 3.83
N THR A 30 -3.51 3.38 2.60
CA THR A 30 -4.27 4.54 2.11
C THR A 30 -4.84 4.31 0.70
N PRO A 31 -5.98 4.91 0.35
CA PRO A 31 -6.54 4.83 -1.00
C PRO A 31 -5.77 5.71 -2.02
N TYR A 32 -4.81 6.51 -1.54
CA TYR A 32 -3.98 7.40 -2.34
C TYR A 32 -2.50 7.22 -1.96
N PRO A 33 -1.57 7.52 -2.88
CA PRO A 33 -0.14 7.52 -2.62
C PRO A 33 0.29 8.67 -1.68
N LEU A 34 1.44 8.50 -1.03
CA LEU A 34 2.09 9.52 -0.21
C LEU A 34 3.14 10.28 -1.01
N GLU A 35 3.25 11.58 -0.76
CA GLU A 35 4.21 12.45 -1.43
C GLU A 35 5.64 12.02 -1.12
N GLY A 36 6.41 11.72 -2.17
CA GLY A 36 7.80 11.28 -2.07
C GLY A 36 7.99 9.80 -1.74
N TRP A 37 6.95 8.97 -1.79
CA TRP A 37 7.07 7.50 -1.69
C TRP A 37 7.11 6.88 -3.09
N THR A 38 7.99 5.91 -3.28
CA THR A 38 8.04 5.05 -4.46
C THR A 38 7.28 3.75 -4.19
N TYR A 39 6.36 3.38 -5.09
CA TYR A 39 5.54 2.18 -4.97
C TYR A 39 5.82 1.20 -6.13
N VAL A 40 5.78 -0.09 -5.81
CA VAL A 40 5.86 -1.19 -6.78
C VAL A 40 4.65 -2.11 -6.65
N GLY A 41 4.38 -2.95 -7.65
CA GLY A 41 3.37 -4.00 -7.58
C GLY A 41 3.69 -5.06 -6.54
N ALA A 42 2.68 -5.80 -6.11
CA ALA A 42 2.84 -6.87 -5.12
C ALA A 42 3.64 -8.07 -5.64
N ASP A 43 3.76 -8.23 -6.96
CA ASP A 43 4.56 -9.24 -7.65
C ASP A 43 6.02 -8.80 -7.92
N GLU A 44 6.36 -7.57 -7.56
CA GLU A 44 7.71 -7.00 -7.74
C GLU A 44 8.56 -7.05 -6.46
N ASP A 45 9.76 -6.46 -6.52
CA ASP A 45 10.65 -6.35 -5.36
C ASP A 45 10.14 -5.28 -4.37
N VAL A 46 9.18 -5.69 -3.53
CA VAL A 46 8.54 -4.83 -2.52
C VAL A 46 9.51 -4.33 -1.45
N GLU A 47 10.68 -4.94 -1.30
CA GLU A 47 11.68 -4.54 -0.30
C GLU A 47 12.58 -3.40 -0.80
N ALA A 48 12.70 -3.26 -2.12
CA ALA A 48 13.45 -2.18 -2.77
C ALA A 48 12.67 -0.85 -2.87
N ALA A 49 11.38 -0.85 -2.48
CA ALA A 49 10.47 0.29 -2.61
C ALA A 49 10.06 0.87 -1.26
N ASP A 50 9.52 2.08 -1.26
CA ASP A 50 8.98 2.72 -0.06
C ASP A 50 7.57 2.22 0.30
N GLY A 51 6.96 1.41 -0.58
CA GLY A 51 5.63 0.87 -0.38
C GLY A 51 5.19 -0.04 -1.52
N VAL A 52 3.98 -0.57 -1.38
CA VAL A 52 3.34 -1.48 -2.35
C VAL A 52 2.04 -0.86 -2.84
N ARG A 53 1.86 -0.86 -4.15
CA ARG A 53 0.62 -0.51 -4.81
C ARG A 53 -0.15 -1.80 -5.09
N PHE A 54 -1.37 -1.85 -4.58
CA PHE A 54 -2.34 -2.89 -4.88
C PHE A 54 -3.47 -2.33 -5.75
N VAL A 55 -4.16 -3.21 -6.45
CA VAL A 55 -5.37 -3.06 -7.25
C VAL A 55 -6.30 -4.17 -6.77
N CYS A 56 -7.28 -3.76 -5.96
CA CYS A 56 -8.07 -4.68 -5.17
C CYS A 56 -8.85 -5.66 -6.06
N GLY A 57 -8.43 -6.93 -6.07
CA GLY A 57 -9.06 -8.01 -6.83
C GLY A 57 -8.53 -8.23 -8.25
N GLU A 58 -7.56 -7.44 -8.69
CA GLU A 58 -6.93 -7.62 -10.02
C GLU A 58 -5.49 -8.11 -9.93
N ASP A 59 -4.78 -7.81 -8.83
CA ASP A 59 -3.37 -8.20 -8.65
C ASP A 59 -3.18 -9.62 -8.10
N GLY A 60 -4.25 -10.41 -7.92
CA GLY A 60 -4.16 -11.77 -7.39
C GLY A 60 -3.73 -11.86 -5.92
N THR A 61 -3.74 -10.75 -5.17
CA THR A 61 -3.32 -10.69 -3.77
C THR A 61 -4.47 -10.94 -2.78
N LEU A 62 -5.70 -11.19 -3.26
CA LEU A 62 -6.82 -11.46 -2.37
C LEU A 62 -6.55 -12.72 -1.54
N ARG A 63 -6.78 -12.62 -0.23
CA ARG A 63 -6.60 -13.76 0.69
C ARG A 63 -7.60 -14.88 0.42
N ASP A 64 -8.83 -14.51 0.05
CA ASP A 64 -9.91 -15.42 -0.25
C ASP A 64 -10.23 -15.36 -1.75
N ASP A 65 -10.04 -16.46 -2.48
CA ASP A 65 -10.30 -16.53 -3.93
C ASP A 65 -11.76 -16.26 -4.30
N ASP A 66 -12.69 -16.52 -3.37
CA ASP A 66 -14.12 -16.26 -3.52
C ASP A 66 -14.49 -14.79 -3.22
N ALA A 67 -13.58 -13.99 -2.68
CA ALA A 67 -13.83 -12.57 -2.40
C ALA A 67 -13.80 -11.74 -3.68
N SER A 68 -14.69 -10.75 -3.78
CA SER A 68 -14.69 -9.78 -4.86
C SER A 68 -13.97 -8.50 -4.43
N GLY A 69 -12.92 -8.12 -5.14
CA GLY A 69 -12.27 -6.82 -4.97
C GLY A 69 -13.07 -5.68 -5.63
N CYS A 70 -12.75 -4.44 -5.26
CA CYS A 70 -13.43 -3.27 -5.82
C CYS A 70 -12.79 -2.72 -7.11
N GLY A 71 -11.64 -3.26 -7.55
CA GLY A 71 -10.87 -2.78 -8.71
C GLY A 71 -10.12 -1.47 -8.46
N GLU A 72 -10.32 -0.82 -7.31
CA GLU A 72 -9.66 0.43 -7.00
C GLU A 72 -8.24 0.18 -6.46
N PRO A 73 -7.27 1.04 -6.83
CA PRO A 73 -5.94 0.96 -6.27
C PRO A 73 -5.92 1.44 -4.81
N PHE A 74 -5.01 0.84 -4.04
CA PHE A 74 -4.67 1.32 -2.70
C PHE A 74 -3.20 1.03 -2.41
N TYR A 75 -2.66 1.71 -1.41
CA TYR A 75 -1.22 1.82 -1.20
C TYR A 75 -0.87 1.45 0.23
N LEU A 76 0.00 0.45 0.38
CA LEU A 76 0.74 0.22 1.62
C LEU A 76 2.00 1.06 1.57
N SER A 77 2.23 1.85 2.61
CA SER A 77 3.44 2.66 2.74
C SER A 77 4.28 2.17 3.91
N TYR A 78 5.56 1.95 3.70
CA TYR A 78 6.51 1.65 4.76
C TYR A 78 7.02 2.92 5.44
N VAL A 79 7.59 2.75 6.63
CA VAL A 79 8.29 3.84 7.33
C VAL A 79 9.60 4.13 6.62
N ARG A 80 9.74 5.35 6.08
CA ARG A 80 11.01 5.89 5.58
C ARG A 80 11.78 6.58 6.69
N PHE A 81 13.10 6.45 6.67
CA PHE A 81 14.00 7.14 7.59
C PHE A 81 14.96 8.04 6.81
N GLU A 82 15.11 9.28 7.26
CA GLU A 82 16.08 10.25 6.76
C GLU A 82 16.86 10.80 7.96
N ASP A 83 18.19 10.77 7.91
CA ASP A 83 19.07 11.16 9.03
C ASP A 83 18.77 10.47 10.38
N GLY A 84 18.19 9.26 10.33
CA GLY A 84 17.80 8.49 11.51
C GLY A 84 16.44 8.87 12.10
N GLU A 85 15.73 9.80 11.50
CA GLU A 85 14.38 10.23 11.90
C GLU A 85 13.34 9.68 10.92
N ALA A 86 12.17 9.28 11.43
CA ALA A 86 11.09 8.80 10.59
C ALA A 86 10.45 9.98 9.83
N VAL A 87 10.35 9.87 8.50
CA VAL A 87 9.78 10.92 7.64
C VAL A 87 8.27 10.99 7.85
N GLU A 88 7.74 12.19 8.07
CA GLU A 88 6.30 12.43 8.18
C GLU A 88 5.60 12.25 6.84
N ALA A 89 4.56 11.42 6.81
CA ALA A 89 3.78 11.16 5.60
C ALA A 89 2.83 12.32 5.32
N ARG A 90 2.73 12.72 4.05
CA ARG A 90 1.67 13.61 3.56
C ARG A 90 1.00 12.94 2.37
N PRO A 91 -0.34 13.01 2.26
CA PRO A 91 -1.03 12.63 1.03
C PRO A 91 -0.43 13.39 -0.16
N GLU A 92 -0.30 12.76 -1.31
CA GLU A 92 -0.08 13.53 -2.53
C GLU A 92 -1.20 14.55 -2.73
N SER A 93 -0.84 15.78 -3.08
CA SER A 93 -1.78 16.87 -3.20
C SER A 93 -2.65 16.73 -4.44
N GLU A 94 -3.83 16.10 -4.30
CA GLU A 94 -4.88 16.18 -5.32
C GLU A 94 -5.67 17.49 -5.17
N TYR A 95 -5.53 18.37 -6.16
CA TYR A 95 -6.29 19.62 -6.22
C TYR A 95 -7.73 19.33 -6.70
N VAL A 96 -8.67 19.21 -5.76
CA VAL A 96 -10.10 19.14 -6.10
C VAL A 96 -10.64 20.55 -6.37
N ARG A 97 -11.04 20.83 -7.62
CA ARG A 97 -11.82 22.05 -7.93
C ARG A 97 -13.25 21.87 -7.40
N LEU A 98 -13.55 22.45 -6.25
CA LEU A 98 -14.91 22.62 -5.77
C LEU A 98 -15.60 23.68 -6.64
N GLY A 99 -16.50 23.24 -7.52
CA GLY A 99 -17.30 24.12 -8.37
C GLY A 99 -18.17 25.03 -7.51
N ARG A 100 -18.18 26.33 -7.84
CA ARG A 100 -18.97 27.37 -7.18
C ARG A 100 -20.46 27.22 -7.45
#